data_AF-A0AA97DPA2-F1
#
_entry.id   AF-A0AA97DPA2-F1
#
_cell.length_a   1.000
_cell.length_b   1.000
_cell.length_c   1.000
_cell.angle_alpha   90.00
_cell.angle_beta   90.00
_cell.angle_gamma   90.00
#
_symmetry.space_group_name_H-M   'P 1'
#
loop_
_entity.id
_entity.type
_entity.pdbx_description
1 polymer ?
#
loop_
_entity_poly.entity_id
_entity_poly.type
_entity_poly.pdbx_seq_one_letter_code
_entity_poly.pdbx_strand_id
1 'polypeptide(L)'
;MDYNASPSERAVRAGDLDRRHVGQSVSFQPNDFTVVFGTIAGIARTEALVYLSLAGVSGGTHLKDEYDLTVDHEVYLQLDPLSSAEKGFAEAAKAVKEKLDEFGRNIRDRDQNRESE
;
A
#
# COMPACT_ATOMS: atom_id res chain seq x y z
N MET A 1 -4.61 18.48 -13.49
CA MET A 1 -5.37 17.26 -13.09
C MET A 1 -4.77 16.81 -11.78
N ASP A 2 -5.56 16.53 -10.75
CA ASP A 2 -5.01 16.04 -9.48
C ASP A 2 -5.26 14.53 -9.42
N TYR A 3 -4.20 13.73 -9.55
CA TYR A 3 -4.34 12.29 -9.43
C TYR A 3 -4.68 11.92 -7.98
N ASN A 4 -5.92 11.49 -7.76
CA ASN A 4 -6.35 10.92 -6.49
C ASN A 4 -6.03 9.42 -6.49
N ALA A 5 -5.10 9.01 -5.64
CA ALA A 5 -4.74 7.62 -5.46
C ALA A 5 -5.94 6.74 -5.10
N SER A 6 -5.89 5.49 -5.54
CA SER A 6 -6.82 4.45 -5.11
C SER A 6 -6.65 4.18 -3.60
N PRO A 7 -7.71 3.77 -2.88
CA PRO A 7 -7.58 3.28 -1.50
C PRO A 7 -6.61 2.09 -1.34
N SER A 8 -6.31 1.40 -2.43
CA SER A 8 -5.35 0.29 -2.48
C SER A 8 -3.91 0.73 -2.80
N GLU A 9 -3.65 2.03 -2.82
CA GLU A 9 -2.34 2.60 -3.10
C GLU A 9 -1.82 3.35 -1.88
N ARG A 10 -0.50 3.35 -1.72
CA ARG A 10 0.20 4.10 -0.68
C ARG A 10 1.10 5.14 -1.32
N ALA A 11 0.89 6.40 -0.93
CA ALA A 11 1.79 7.50 -1.28
C ALA A 11 3.16 7.29 -0.62
N VAL A 12 4.21 7.43 -1.43
CA VAL A 12 5.63 7.34 -1.02
C VAL A 12 6.39 8.41 -1.80
N ARG A 13 7.39 9.04 -1.19
CA ARG A 13 8.26 9.96 -1.94
C ARG A 13 9.16 9.18 -2.87
N ALA A 14 9.39 9.67 -4.08
CA ALA A 14 10.31 9.04 -5.02
C ALA A 14 11.69 8.82 -4.38
N GLY A 15 12.14 9.78 -3.55
CA GLY A 15 13.38 9.72 -2.77
C GLY A 15 13.46 8.54 -1.80
N ASP A 16 12.35 7.92 -1.41
CA ASP A 16 12.29 6.75 -0.51
C ASP A 16 12.32 5.42 -1.28
N LEU A 17 12.18 5.44 -2.61
CA LEU A 17 12.22 4.25 -3.45
C LEU A 17 13.60 3.60 -3.41
N ASP A 18 13.64 2.32 -3.15
CA ASP A 18 14.84 1.50 -3.10
C ASP A 18 14.64 0.16 -3.81
N ARG A 19 15.69 -0.69 -3.82
CA ARG A 19 15.69 -2.00 -4.48
C ARG A 19 14.51 -2.91 -4.13
N ARG A 20 13.86 -2.74 -2.97
CA ARG A 20 12.71 -3.57 -2.54
C ARG A 20 11.43 -3.25 -3.32
N HIS A 21 11.42 -2.10 -3.98
CA HIS A 21 10.28 -1.62 -4.77
C HIS A 21 10.36 -2.05 -6.24
N VAL A 22 11.50 -2.56 -6.69
CA VAL A 22 11.62 -3.16 -8.03
C VAL A 22 10.65 -4.34 -8.15
N GLY A 23 9.91 -4.40 -9.24
CA GLY A 23 8.84 -5.37 -9.48
C GLY A 23 7.46 -4.96 -8.93
N GLN A 24 7.36 -3.88 -8.16
CA GLN A 24 6.07 -3.37 -7.69
C GLN A 24 5.39 -2.50 -8.74
N SER A 25 4.06 -2.52 -8.75
CA SER A 25 3.25 -1.60 -9.54
C SER A 25 3.33 -0.20 -8.94
N VAL A 26 3.52 0.79 -9.80
CA VAL A 26 3.60 2.21 -9.45
C VAL A 26 2.70 3.05 -10.35
N SER A 27 2.11 4.08 -9.76
CA SER A 27 1.43 5.15 -10.46
C SER A 27 1.96 6.51 -10.01
N PHE A 28 2.07 7.47 -10.92
CA PHE A 28 2.54 8.83 -10.62
C PHE A 28 2.19 9.80 -11.74
N GLN A 29 2.31 11.08 -11.45
CA GLN A 29 1.95 12.15 -12.37
C GLN A 29 3.19 13.00 -12.71
N PRO A 30 3.96 12.66 -13.77
CA PRO A 30 5.18 13.40 -14.11
C PRO A 30 4.92 14.84 -14.58
N ASN A 31 3.69 15.18 -14.97
CA ASN A 31 3.27 16.53 -15.36
C ASN A 31 1.75 16.68 -15.21
N ASP A 32 1.23 17.90 -15.37
CA ASP A 32 -0.18 18.25 -15.09
C ASP A 32 -1.24 17.51 -15.91
N PHE A 33 -0.84 16.82 -16.98
CA PHE A 33 -1.74 16.23 -17.98
C PHE A 33 -1.54 14.71 -18.17
N THR A 34 -0.54 14.11 -17.53
CA THR A 34 -0.17 12.70 -17.75
C THR A 34 -0.14 11.95 -16.44
N VAL A 35 -0.89 10.85 -16.35
CA VAL A 35 -0.72 9.86 -15.28
C VAL A 35 -0.06 8.62 -15.89
N VAL A 36 1.02 8.18 -15.27
CA VAL A 36 1.80 7.01 -15.68
C VAL A 36 1.46 5.85 -14.76
N PHE A 37 1.25 4.68 -15.36
CA PHE A 37 1.07 3.41 -14.65
C PHE A 37 2.08 2.41 -15.20
N GLY A 38 2.76 1.67 -14.33
CA GLY A 38 3.68 0.63 -14.76
C GLY A 38 4.22 -0.20 -13.62
N THR A 39 5.15 -1.09 -13.96
CA THR A 39 5.90 -1.89 -12.98
C THR A 39 7.34 -1.41 -12.95
N ILE A 40 7.89 -1.18 -11.76
CA ILE A 40 9.26 -0.67 -11.61
C ILE A 40 10.25 -1.74 -12.09
N ALA A 41 11.02 -1.44 -13.13
CA ALA A 41 12.10 -2.29 -13.64
C ALA A 41 13.45 -1.95 -13.00
N GLY A 42 13.69 -0.67 -12.71
CA GLY A 42 14.95 -0.19 -12.18
C GLY A 42 14.80 1.15 -11.48
N ILE A 43 15.68 1.39 -10.50
CA ILE A 43 15.73 2.63 -9.73
C ILE A 43 17.20 3.04 -9.62
N ALA A 44 17.52 4.27 -10.00
CA ALA A 44 18.78 4.93 -9.66
C ALA A 44 18.48 6.24 -8.91
N ARG A 45 19.30 6.59 -7.93
CA ARG A 45 19.06 7.74 -7.05
C ARG A 45 20.30 8.61 -6.91
N THR A 46 20.06 9.90 -6.83
CA THR A 46 21.04 10.93 -6.44
C THR A 46 20.46 11.71 -5.27
N GLU A 47 21.18 12.72 -4.78
CA GLU A 47 20.69 13.59 -3.70
C GLU A 47 19.47 14.44 -4.11
N ALA A 48 19.28 14.69 -5.41
CA ALA A 48 18.22 15.59 -5.92
C ALA A 48 17.17 14.89 -6.79
N LEU A 49 17.56 13.82 -7.48
CA LEU A 49 16.74 13.15 -8.48
C LEU A 49 16.68 11.63 -8.29
N VAL A 50 15.57 11.06 -8.73
CA VAL A 50 15.32 9.63 -8.84
C VAL A 50 15.02 9.29 -10.30
N TYR A 51 15.83 8.41 -10.87
CA TYR A 51 15.65 7.87 -12.21
C TYR A 51 14.89 6.54 -12.09
N LEU A 52 13.69 6.51 -12.66
CA LEU A 52 12.78 5.37 -12.60
C LEU A 52 12.63 4.75 -13.99
N SER A 53 12.96 3.47 -14.11
CA SER A 53 12.69 2.68 -15.31
C SER A 53 11.46 1.80 -15.10
N LEU A 54 10.58 1.73 -16.09
CA LEU A 54 9.35 0.94 -16.08
C LEU A 54 9.41 -0.22 -17.07
N ALA A 55 8.94 -1.39 -16.65
CA ALA A 55 8.92 -2.60 -17.46
C ALA A 55 7.82 -2.53 -18.54
N GLY A 56 8.18 -2.81 -19.79
CA GLY A 56 7.22 -3.11 -20.86
C GLY A 56 6.34 -1.94 -21.33
N VAL A 57 6.64 -0.70 -20.91
CA VAL A 57 5.90 0.50 -21.33
C VAL A 57 6.41 1.09 -22.66
N SER A 58 7.59 0.65 -23.11
CA SER A 58 8.20 1.00 -24.40
C SER A 58 7.45 0.29 -25.54
N GLY A 59 6.43 0.93 -26.09
CA GLY A 59 5.64 0.37 -27.20
C GLY A 59 4.46 1.22 -27.66
N GLY A 60 4.00 2.16 -26.83
CA GLY A 60 3.02 3.18 -27.20
C GLY A 60 3.68 4.48 -27.66
N THR A 61 3.01 5.25 -28.52
CA THR A 61 3.53 6.49 -29.13
C THR A 61 3.80 7.64 -28.13
N HIS A 62 3.47 7.48 -26.85
CA HIS A 62 3.54 8.56 -25.85
C HIS A 62 4.09 8.15 -24.47
N LEU A 63 4.52 6.90 -24.29
CA LEU A 63 5.05 6.43 -23.00
C LEU A 63 6.57 6.35 -23.07
N LYS A 64 7.23 6.96 -22.08
CA LYS A 64 8.64 6.73 -21.81
C LYS A 64 8.79 5.48 -20.95
N ASP A 65 9.87 4.76 -21.17
CA ASP A 65 10.40 3.72 -20.29
C ASP A 65 11.14 4.30 -19.09
N GLU A 66 11.69 5.51 -19.21
CA GLU A 66 12.45 6.17 -18.16
C GLU A 66 11.86 7.54 -17.76
N TYR A 67 11.86 7.81 -16.46
CA TYR A 67 11.36 9.05 -15.86
C TYR A 67 12.34 9.59 -14.82
N ASP A 68 12.49 10.92 -14.83
CA ASP A 68 13.29 11.66 -13.86
C ASP A 68 12.33 12.36 -12.91
N LEU A 69 12.37 11.97 -11.64
CA LEU A 69 11.52 12.52 -10.59
C LEU A 69 12.37 13.26 -9.56
N THR A 70 11.85 14.36 -9.02
CA THR A 70 12.47 14.99 -7.84
C THR A 70 12.30 14.08 -6.63
N VAL A 71 13.23 14.13 -5.68
CA VAL A 71 13.18 13.29 -4.47
C VAL A 71 11.88 13.45 -3.66
N ASP A 72 11.27 14.64 -3.70
CA ASP A 72 10.01 14.92 -3.01
C ASP A 72 8.76 14.61 -3.84
N HIS A 73 8.92 14.16 -5.10
CA HIS A 73 7.79 13.79 -5.95
C HIS A 73 7.02 12.61 -5.34
N GLU A 74 5.70 12.73 -5.22
CA GLU A 74 4.88 11.63 -4.71
C GLU A 74 4.64 10.59 -5.80
N VAL A 75 4.93 9.34 -5.45
CA VAL A 75 4.58 8.16 -6.24
C VAL A 75 3.67 7.27 -5.41
N TYR A 76 2.85 6.49 -6.09
CA TYR A 76 1.85 5.65 -5.45
C TYR A 76 2.17 4.19 -5.76
N LEU A 77 2.44 3.43 -4.71
CA LEU A 77 2.73 2.01 -4.82
C LEU A 77 1.47 1.21 -4.50
N GLN A 78 1.16 0.21 -5.32
CA GLN A 78 0.06 -0.69 -4.99
C GLN A 78 0.41 -1.50 -3.75
N LEU A 79 -0.54 -1.54 -2.81
CA LEU A 79 -0.45 -2.43 -1.66
C LEU A 79 -0.59 -3.87 -2.14
N ASP A 80 0.28 -4.74 -1.64
CA ASP A 80 0.14 -6.17 -1.89
C ASP A 80 -1.24 -6.64 -1.38
N PRO A 81 -2.09 -7.27 -2.22
CA PRO A 81 -3.39 -7.78 -1.81
C PRO A 81 -3.28 -8.73 -0.63
N LEU A 82 -2.18 -9.50 -0.54
CA LEU A 82 -1.93 -10.41 0.57
C LEU A 82 -1.68 -9.67 1.88
N SER A 83 -0.85 -8.61 1.85
CA SER A 83 -0.56 -7.80 3.04
C SER A 83 -1.82 -7.07 3.54
N SER A 84 -2.71 -6.68 2.63
CA SER A 84 -4.01 -6.09 2.98
C SER A 84 -4.98 -7.13 3.56
N ALA A 85 -4.98 -8.35 3.02
CA ALA A 85 -5.79 -9.45 3.53
C ALA A 85 -5.34 -9.90 4.92
N GLU A 86 -4.03 -9.99 5.20
CA GLU A 86 -3.47 -10.35 6.51
C GLU A 86 -3.98 -9.45 7.64
N LYS A 87 -4.09 -8.14 7.39
CA LYS A 87 -4.66 -7.20 8.36
C LYS A 87 -6.15 -7.46 8.60
N GLY A 88 -6.92 -7.71 7.54
CA GLY A 88 -8.34 -8.05 7.66
C GLY A 88 -8.57 -9.33 8.46
N PHE A 89 -7.75 -10.37 8.25
CA PHE A 89 -7.82 -11.60 9.05
C PHE A 89 -7.45 -11.37 10.52
N ALA A 90 -6.42 -10.55 10.80
CA ALA A 90 -6.02 -10.23 12.16
C ALA A 90 -7.10 -9.47 12.94
N GLU A 91 -7.78 -8.51 12.30
CA GLU A 91 -8.89 -7.77 12.91
C GLU A 91 -10.11 -8.66 13.16
N ALA A 92 -10.47 -9.51 12.19
CA ALA A 92 -11.54 -10.47 12.35
C ALA A 92 -11.26 -11.46 13.51
N ALA A 93 -10.03 -11.97 13.61
CA ALA A 93 -9.62 -12.86 14.69
C ALA A 93 -9.68 -12.17 16.07
N LYS A 94 -9.30 -10.88 16.14
CA LYS A 94 -9.38 -10.10 17.37
C LYS A 94 -10.83 -9.90 17.81
N ALA A 95 -11.73 -9.57 16.89
CA ALA A 95 -13.16 -9.39 17.17
C ALA A 95 -13.83 -10.68 17.66
N VAL A 96 -13.48 -11.83 17.07
CA VAL A 96 -13.97 -13.15 17.51
C VAL A 96 -13.47 -13.48 18.92
N LYS A 97 -12.19 -13.20 19.22
CA LYS A 97 -11.62 -13.43 20.55
C LYS A 97 -12.30 -12.56 21.62
N GLU A 98 -12.54 -11.29 21.32
CA GLU A 98 -13.18 -10.35 22.25
C GLU A 98 -14.62 -10.77 22.56
N LYS A 99 -15.38 -11.22 21.55
CA LYS A 99 -16.72 -11.82 21.72
C LYS A 99 -16.70 -13.09 22.56
N LEU A 100 -15.72 -13.96 22.36
CA LEU A 100 -15.59 -15.21 23.11
C LEU A 100 -15.25 -14.94 24.59
N ASP A 101 -14.34 -14.00 24.84
CA ASP A 101 -13.96 -13.58 26.19
C ASP A 101 -15.14 -12.91 26.92
N GLU A 102 -15.93 -12.08 26.22
CA GLU A 102 -17.15 -11.46 26.76
C GLU A 102 -18.21 -12.51 27.13
N PHE A 103 -18.42 -13.51 26.27
CA PHE A 103 -19.34 -14.61 26.53
C PHE A 103 -18.90 -15.47 27.74
N GLY A 104 -17.60 -15.74 27.85
CA GLY A 104 -17.03 -16.47 28.98
C GLY A 104 -17.17 -15.73 30.31
N ARG A 105 -17.03 -14.41 30.33
CA ARG A 105 -17.28 -13.58 31.53
C ARG A 105 -18.75 -13.62 31.93
N ASN A 106 -19.66 -13.43 30.97
CA ASN A 106 -21.10 -13.46 31.22
C ASN A 106 -21.58 -14.82 31.77
N ILE A 107 -20.97 -15.94 31.36
CA ILE A 107 -21.28 -17.26 31.93
C ILE A 107 -20.76 -17.38 33.37
N ARG A 108 -19.53 -16.96 33.64
CA ARG A 108 -18.95 -16.98 35.00
C ARG A 108 -19.75 -16.13 35.97
N ASP A 109 -20.14 -14.93 35.55
CA ASP A 109 -20.92 -14.02 36.38
C ASP A 109 -22.32 -14.60 36.67
N ARG A 110 -22.88 -15.37 35.72
CA ARG A 110 -24.18 -16.02 35.89
C ARG A 110 -24.13 -17.24 36.81
N ASP A 111 -23.03 -18.00 36.80
CA ASP A 111 -22.85 -19.14 37.71
C ASP A 111 -22.53 -18.68 39.14
N GLN A 112 -21.73 -17.62 39.33
CA GLN A 112 -21.46 -17.06 40.67
C GLN A 112 -22.71 -16.48 41.35
N ASN A 113 -23.64 -15.91 40.57
CA ASN A 113 -24.89 -15.35 41.10
C ASN A 113 -25.93 -16.43 41.44
N ARG A 114 -25.74 -17.69 40.98
CA ARG A 114 -26.59 -18.84 41.34
C ARG A 114 -26.14 -19.58 42.60
N GLU A 115 -24.87 -19.45 42.99
CA GLU A 115 -24.33 -20.07 44.21
C GLU A 115 -24.54 -19.21 45.47
N SER A 116 -25.13 -18.01 45.32
CA SER A 116 -25.32 -17.03 46.41
C SER A 116 -26.77 -16.92 46.92
N GLU A 117 -27.70 -17.76 46.44
CA GLU A 117 -29.08 -17.93 46.96
C GLU A 117 -29.22 -19.24 47.76
#